data_AF-A0A377ITV6-F1
#
_entry.id   AF-A0A377ITV6-F1
#
_cell.length_a   1.000
_cell.length_b   1.000
_cell.length_c   1.000
_cell.angle_alpha   90.00
_cell.angle_beta   90.00
_cell.angle_gamma   90.00
#
_symmetry.space_group_name_H-M   'P 1'
#
loop_
_entity.id
_entity.type
_entity.pdbx_description
1 polymer ?
#
loop_
_entity_poly.entity_id
_entity_poly.type
_entity_poly.pdbx_seq_one_letter_code
_entity_poly.pdbx_strand_id
1 'polypeptide(L)' 'MNKLEQQIVTASVLGTNAFKKGIAPTPCRDGELMAIIKDRFCTETPNGEACTTAILKAWLRAWHLANLCNTYLV' A
#
# COMPACT_ATOMS: atom_id res chain seq x y z
N MET A 1 1.48 -15.93 -9.15
CA MET A 1 1.86 -14.62 -8.58
C MET A 1 2.98 -14.87 -7.58
N ASN A 2 4.14 -14.25 -7.77
CA ASN A 2 5.26 -14.39 -6.85
C ASN A 2 5.05 -13.53 -5.59
N LYS A 3 5.90 -13.70 -4.57
CA LYS A 3 5.75 -13.05 -3.27
C LYS A 3 5.77 -11.51 -3.36
N LEU A 4 6.67 -10.96 -4.19
CA LEU A 4 6.74 -9.53 -4.49
C LEU A 4 5.41 -9.01 -5.06
N GLU A 5 4.89 -9.65 -6.11
CA GLU A 5 3.64 -9.25 -6.75
C GLU A 5 2.48 -9.28 -5.75
N GLN A 6 2.41 -10.32 -4.92
CA GLN A 6 1.39 -10.43 -3.88
C GLN A 6 1.45 -9.26 -2.89
N GLN A 7 2.63 -8.87 -2.41
CA GLN A 7 2.78 -7.76 -1.48
C GLN A 7 2.38 -6.42 -2.10
N ILE A 8 2.71 -6.19 -3.37
CA ILE A 8 2.32 -4.98 -4.10
C ILE A 8 0.79 -4.92 -4.28
N VAL A 9 0.17 -6.05 -4.62
CA VAL A 9 -1.30 -6.14 -4.76
C VAL A 9 -1.97 -5.92 -3.41
N THR A 10 -1.51 -6.59 -2.35
CA THR A 10 -2.04 -6.41 -0.99
C THR A 10 -1.94 -4.94 -0.54
N ALA A 11 -0.78 -4.29 -0.73
CA ALA A 11 -0.61 -2.89 -0.39
C ALA A 11 -1.58 -1.98 -1.16
N SER A 12 -1.83 -2.27 -2.44
CA SER A 12 -2.77 -1.51 -3.27
C SER A 12 -4.22 -1.66 -2.78
N VAL A 13 -4.62 -2.87 -2.38
CA VAL A 13 -5.95 -3.13 -1.80
C VAL A 13 -6.12 -2.37 -0.49
N LEU A 14 -5.11 -2.39 0.38
CA LEU A 14 -5.10 -1.65 1.64
C LEU A 14 -5.25 -0.14 1.41
N GLY A 15 -4.51 0.44 0.46
CA GLY A 15 -4.60 1.87 0.13
C GLY A 15 -5.99 2.28 -0.35
N THR A 16 -6.61 1.46 -1.20
CA THR A 16 -7.99 1.66 -1.66
C THR A 16 -8.99 1.60 -0.49
N ASN A 17 -8.83 0.63 0.39
CA ASN A 17 -9.70 0.44 1.56
C ASN A 17 -9.55 1.58 2.58
N ALA A 18 -8.33 2.07 2.78
CA ALA A 18 -8.06 3.22 3.65
C ALA A 18 -8.82 4.47 3.17
N PHE A 19 -8.82 4.75 1.86
CA PHE A 19 -9.63 5.82 1.29
C PHE A 19 -11.13 5.60 1.55
N LYS A 20 -11.65 4.40 1.26
CA LYS A 20 -13.07 4.08 1.49
C LYS A 20 -13.51 4.23 2.95
N LYS A 21 -12.57 4.09 3.90
CA LYS A 21 -12.78 4.29 5.34
C LYS A 21 -12.57 5.74 5.80
N GLY A 22 -12.25 6.67 4.90
CA GLY A 22 -11.98 8.08 5.23
C GLY A 22 -10.65 8.32 5.92
N ILE A 23 -9.70 7.37 5.83
CA ILE A 23 -8.37 7.51 6.42
C ILE A 23 -7.53 8.42 5.53
N ALA A 24 -6.82 9.37 6.14
CA ALA A 24 -5.89 10.26 5.46
C ALA A 24 -4.79 9.48 4.68
N PRO A 25 -4.18 10.05 3.63
CA PRO A 25 -3.12 9.41 2.83
C PRO A 25 -1.79 9.34 3.60
N THR A 26 -1.79 8.62 4.74
CA THR A 26 -0.66 8.51 5.66
C THR A 26 -0.41 7.01 5.90
N PRO A 27 0.44 6.36 5.07
CA PRO A 27 0.62 4.91 5.08
C PRO A 27 0.99 4.33 6.45
N CYS A 28 1.75 5.06 7.27
CA CYS A 28 2.15 4.60 8.60
C CYS A 28 0.98 4.46 9.60
N ARG A 29 -0.21 4.98 9.28
CA ARG A 29 -1.43 4.77 10.08
C ARG A 29 -2.16 3.48 9.71
N ASP A 30 -1.78 2.82 8.63
CA ASP A 30 -2.35 1.55 8.21
C ASP A 30 -1.59 0.40 8.90
N GLY A 31 -2.18 -0.13 9.98
CA GLY A 31 -1.56 -1.19 10.78
C GLY A 31 -1.33 -2.49 10.00
N GLU A 32 -2.20 -2.80 9.04
CA GLU A 32 -2.05 -4.00 8.19
C GLU A 32 -0.88 -3.80 7.22
N LEU A 33 -0.74 -2.61 6.62
CA LEU A 33 0.42 -2.27 5.80
C LEU A 33 1.71 -2.32 6.62
N MET A 34 1.70 -1.75 7.82
CA MET A 34 2.87 -1.70 8.68
C MET A 34 3.32 -3.09 9.14
N ALA A 35 2.40 -4.04 9.30
CA ALA A 35 2.74 -5.42 9.59
C ALA A 35 3.54 -6.10 8.45
N ILE A 36 3.33 -5.69 7.19
CA ILE A 36 4.05 -6.24 6.02
C ILE A 36 5.51 -5.79 6.00
N ILE A 37 5.78 -4.56 6.45
CA ILE A 37 7.12 -3.93 6.39
C ILE A 37 7.79 -3.81 7.76
N LYS A 38 7.23 -4.46 8.78
CA LYS A 38 7.74 -4.41 10.16
C LYS A 38 9.18 -4.91 10.20
N ASP A 39 10.02 -4.20 10.96
CA ASP A 39 11.45 -4.51 11.14
C ASP A 39 12.25 -4.49 9.82
N ARG A 40 11.70 -3.78 8.83
CA ARG A 40 12.13 -3.48 7.45
C ARG A 40 13.09 -2.30 7.29
N PHE A 41 14.30 -2.43 6.77
CA PHE A 41 14.95 -1.25 6.18
C PHE A 41 14.33 -0.88 4.82
N CYS A 42 14.41 0.39 4.43
CA CYS A 42 13.71 0.93 3.25
C CYS A 42 14.08 0.27 1.91
N THR A 43 15.32 -0.21 1.80
CA THR A 43 15.93 -0.78 0.59
C THR A 43 16.05 -2.30 0.62
N GLU A 44 15.69 -2.95 1.73
CA GLU A 44 15.81 -4.40 1.84
C GLU A 44 14.77 -5.11 0.97
N THR A 45 15.22 -6.15 0.27
CA THR A 45 14.38 -7.06 -0.52
C THR A 45 14.66 -8.52 -0.13
N PRO A 46 14.34 -8.95 1.10
CA PRO A 46 14.59 -10.32 1.54
C PRO A 46 13.83 -11.31 0.65
N ASN A 47 14.51 -12.38 0.19
CA ASN A 47 13.88 -13.58 -0.40
C ASN A 47 12.67 -13.33 -1.31
N GLY A 48 12.87 -12.58 -2.40
CA GLY A 48 11.85 -12.36 -3.43
C GLY A 48 10.68 -11.46 -2.99
N GLU A 49 10.88 -10.66 -1.94
CA GLU A 49 9.91 -9.67 -1.46
C GLU A 49 10.10 -8.29 -2.09
N ALA A 50 9.02 -7.52 -2.11
CA ALA A 50 9.07 -6.13 -2.52
C ALA A 50 9.84 -5.30 -1.48
N CYS A 51 10.61 -4.32 -1.94
CA CYS A 51 11.22 -3.35 -1.03
C CYS A 51 10.14 -2.50 -0.35
N THR A 52 10.40 -2.08 0.88
CA THR A 52 9.50 -1.23 1.68
C THR A 52 9.03 0.00 0.90
N THR A 53 9.94 0.64 0.16
CA THR A 53 9.60 1.80 -0.67
C THR A 53 8.58 1.48 -1.76
N ALA A 54 8.66 0.30 -2.40
CA ALA A 54 7.71 -0.11 -3.43
C ALA A 54 6.33 -0.42 -2.83
N ILE A 55 6.30 -1.06 -1.65
CA ILE A 55 5.06 -1.34 -0.90
C ILE A 55 4.34 -0.03 -0.52
N LEU A 56 5.07 0.94 0.03
CA LEU A 56 4.53 2.25 0.41
C LEU A 56 4.01 3.03 -0.81
N LYS A 57 4.75 3.00 -1.93
CA LYS A 57 4.32 3.64 -3.19
C LYS A 57 3.04 3.00 -3.74
N ALA A 58 2.92 1.68 -3.68
CA ALA A 58 1.74 0.96 -4.15
C ALA A 58 0.49 1.35 -3.34
N TRP A 59 0.61 1.38 -2.01
CA TRP A 59 -0.46 1.82 -1.12
C TRP A 59 -0.91 3.26 -1.43
N LEU A 60 0.05 4.19 -1.49
CA LEU A 60 -0.23 5.61 -1.69
C LEU A 60 -0.87 5.88 -3.06
N ARG A 61 -0.34 5.23 -4.11
CA ARG A 61 -0.91 5.31 -5.47
C ARG A 61 -2.35 4.83 -5.49
N ALA A 62 -2.65 3.69 -4.85
CA ALA A 62 -4.01 3.14 -4.84
C ALA A 62 -4.99 4.04 -4.06
N TRP A 63 -4.55 4.61 -2.93
CA TRP A 63 -5.34 5.60 -2.19
C TRP A 63 -5.71 6.79 -3.09
N HIS A 64 -4.72 7.38 -3.78
CA HIS A 64 -4.96 8.53 -4.66
C HIS A 64 -5.83 8.19 -5.87
N LEU A 65 -5.64 7.02 -6.47
CA LEU A 65 -6.50 6.57 -7.57
C LEU A 65 -7.94 6.38 -7.12
N ALA A 66 -8.16 5.78 -5.94
CA ALA A 66 -9.50 5.63 -5.38
C ALA A 66 -10.16 7.00 -5.14
N ASN A 67 -9.40 7.96 -4.62
CA ASN A 67 -9.86 9.34 -4.44
C ASN A 67 -10.22 10.02 -5.77
N LEU A 68 -9.36 9.91 -6.78
CA LEU A 68 -9.57 10.52 -8.11
C LEU A 68 -10.76 9.87 -8.85
N CYS A 69 -10.88 8.54 -8.81
CA CYS A 69 -12.01 7.83 -9.42
C CYS A 69 -13.33 8.13 -8.69
N ASN A 70 -13.31 8.35 -7.38
CA ASN A 70 -14.50 8.76 -6.63
C ASN A 70 -15.02 10.14 -7.08
N THR A 71 -14.13 11.07 -7.43
CA THR A 71 -14.53 12.39 -7.96
C THR A 71 -15.28 12.34 -9.30
N TYR A 72 -15.24 11.24 -10.05
CA TYR A 72 -15.98 11.08 -11.31
C TYR A 72 -17.33 10.36 -11.13
N LEU A 73 -17.68 9.96 -9.91
CA LEU A 73 -18.92 9.28 -9.56
C LEU A 73 -19.88 10.15 -8.73
N VAL A 74 -19.62 11.45 -8.65
CA VAL A 74 -20.49 12.47 -8.04
C VAL A 74 -21.18 13.28 -9.12
#